data_AF-A0A662TSE0-F1
#
_entry.id   AF-A0A662TSE0-F1
#
_cell.length_a   1.000
_cell.length_b   1.000
_cell.length_c   1.000
_cell.angle_alpha   90.00
_cell.angle_beta   90.00
_cell.angle_gamma   90.00
#
_symmetry.space_group_name_H-M   'P 1'
#
loop_
_entity.id
_entity.type
_entity.pdbx_description
1 polymer ?
#
loop_
_entity_poly.entity_id
_entity_poly.type
_entity_poly.pdbx_seq_one_letter_code
_entity_poly.pdbx_strand_id
1 'polypeptide(L)'
;MKERRTHYRINDLLTFTYKILDPDNAKEEIEIFERRPSEVSRMSVKYPRLMAEILDPRSTTSEEEEPYQAVLDLVANVSEKLDLLIEYILSEDKAALKSQTLSGEPKSVNISGSGMVFYTDEKLSKGDWLLIQLKLPFSIPFILRTIARVVRVSDQKTKGGFETAVHFQYVKEDDREVLIRYISIRSRGLIRNRLLR
;
A
#
# COMPACT_ATOMS: atom_id res chain seq x y z
N MET A 1 -21.74 15.25 18.85
CA MET A 1 -22.17 14.68 17.56
C MET A 1 -21.20 13.54 17.23
N LYS A 2 -21.62 12.27 17.34
CA LYS A 2 -20.74 11.10 17.10
C LYS A 2 -20.53 10.95 15.59
N GLU A 3 -19.35 11.30 15.10
CA GLU A 3 -18.97 11.11 13.70
C GLU A 3 -19.10 9.63 13.33
N ARG A 4 -20.04 9.34 12.44
CA ARG A 4 -20.31 7.99 11.93
C ARG A 4 -19.16 7.62 11.01
N ARG A 5 -18.22 6.81 11.52
CA ARG A 5 -17.03 6.37 10.78
C ARG A 5 -17.47 5.65 9.50
N THR A 6 -16.99 6.12 8.35
CA THR A 6 -17.35 5.61 7.03
C THR A 6 -16.59 4.33 6.64
N HIS A 7 -15.41 4.10 7.21
CA HIS A 7 -14.56 2.96 6.86
C HIS A 7 -14.05 2.21 8.09
N TYR A 8 -14.05 0.88 8.02
CA TYR A 8 -13.48 0.00 9.04
C TYR A 8 -11.95 0.15 9.09
N ARG A 9 -11.37 0.08 10.30
CA ARG A 9 -9.93 0.24 10.55
C ARG A 9 -9.33 -1.02 11.15
N ILE A 10 -8.12 -1.35 10.74
CA ILE A 10 -7.33 -2.44 11.31
C ILE A 10 -5.96 -1.90 11.77
N ASN A 11 -5.38 -2.58 12.76
CA ASN A 11 -3.95 -2.48 13.03
C ASN A 11 -3.24 -3.58 12.25
N ASP A 12 -2.15 -3.25 11.59
CA ASP A 12 -1.33 -4.21 10.84
C ASP A 12 0.15 -3.78 10.87
N LEU A 13 1.04 -4.68 10.42
CA LEU A 13 2.45 -4.41 10.21
C LEU A 13 2.68 -4.34 8.70
N LEU A 14 2.83 -3.11 8.17
CA LEU A 14 3.00 -2.88 6.74
C LEU A 14 4.31 -2.16 6.45
N THR A 15 4.91 -2.47 5.32
CA THR A 15 6.04 -1.72 4.80
C THR A 15 5.52 -0.57 3.92
N PHE A 16 5.98 0.64 4.20
CA PHE A 16 5.61 1.83 3.44
C PHE A 16 6.76 2.83 3.44
N THR A 17 6.74 3.71 2.44
CA THR A 17 7.57 4.91 2.35
C THR A 17 6.68 6.12 2.09
N TYR A 18 7.20 7.30 2.41
CA TYR A 18 6.57 8.54 2.00
C TYR A 18 7.62 9.57 1.58
N LYS A 19 7.23 10.47 0.68
CA LYS A 19 7.98 11.67 0.28
C LYS A 19 7.10 12.88 0.60
N ILE A 20 7.65 13.87 1.29
CA ILE A 20 6.98 15.16 1.47
C ILE A 20 6.97 15.86 0.11
N LEU A 21 5.79 16.30 -0.32
CA LEU A 21 5.62 17.08 -1.54
C LEU A 21 5.77 18.56 -1.21
N ASP A 22 6.67 19.22 -1.92
CA ASP A 22 6.80 20.67 -1.90
C ASP A 22 5.47 21.29 -2.37
N PRO A 23 4.88 22.26 -1.64
CA PRO A 23 3.66 22.95 -2.06
C PRO A 23 3.70 23.47 -3.51
N ASP A 24 4.86 23.92 -3.98
CA ASP A 24 5.02 24.46 -5.33
C ASP A 24 4.98 23.37 -6.40
N ASN A 25 5.46 22.16 -6.08
CA ASN A 25 5.51 21.01 -6.98
C ASN A 25 4.36 20.01 -6.76
N ALA A 26 3.54 20.20 -5.73
CA ALA A 26 2.45 19.29 -5.39
C ALA A 26 1.44 19.14 -6.54
N LYS A 27 1.18 20.21 -7.30
CA LYS A 27 0.29 20.17 -8.47
C LYS A 27 0.82 19.27 -9.58
N GLU A 28 2.11 19.36 -9.88
CA GLU A 28 2.75 18.55 -10.90
C GLU A 28 2.75 17.07 -10.51
N GLU A 29 3.08 16.75 -9.25
CA GLU A 29 3.05 15.38 -8.74
C GLU A 29 1.62 14.79 -8.73
N ILE A 30 0.60 15.61 -8.45
CA ILE A 30 -0.81 15.20 -8.58
C ILE A 30 -1.16 14.91 -10.04
N GLU A 31 -0.77 15.76 -10.98
CA GLU A 31 -1.04 15.55 -12.40
C GLU A 31 -0.34 14.29 -12.94
N ILE A 32 0.92 14.06 -12.54
CA ILE A 32 1.67 12.83 -12.85
C ILE A 32 0.94 11.61 -12.26
N PHE A 33 0.47 11.70 -11.02
CA PHE A 33 -0.28 10.64 -10.36
C PHE A 33 -1.59 10.32 -11.09
N GLU A 34 -2.32 11.33 -11.54
CA GLU A 34 -3.57 11.16 -12.27
C GLU A 34 -3.39 10.54 -13.66
N ARG A 35 -2.30 10.87 -14.36
CA ARG A 35 -1.97 10.28 -15.67
C ARG A 35 -1.49 8.83 -15.56
N ARG A 36 -0.92 8.44 -14.43
CA ARG A 36 -0.44 7.07 -14.22
C ARG A 36 -1.62 6.09 -14.16
N PRO A 37 -1.52 4.90 -14.80
CA PRO A 37 -2.48 3.83 -14.58
C PRO A 37 -2.44 3.36 -13.12
N SER A 38 -3.57 2.84 -12.64
CA SER A 38 -3.66 2.18 -11.34
C SER A 38 -2.75 0.96 -11.25
N GLU A 39 -2.43 0.55 -10.04
CA GLU A 39 -1.67 -0.67 -9.83
C GLU A 39 -2.48 -1.90 -10.24
N VAL A 40 -3.80 -1.90 -10.01
CA VAL A 40 -4.71 -2.92 -10.55
C VAL A 40 -4.59 -3.04 -12.07
N SER A 41 -4.60 -1.93 -12.81
CA SER A 41 -4.47 -1.96 -14.28
C SER A 41 -3.14 -2.56 -14.71
N ARG A 42 -2.03 -2.14 -14.07
CA ARG A 42 -0.69 -2.64 -14.38
C ARG A 42 -0.57 -4.14 -14.09
N MET A 43 -1.03 -4.56 -12.92
CA MET A 43 -0.97 -5.95 -12.50
C MET A 43 -1.94 -6.85 -13.26
N SER A 44 -3.07 -6.34 -13.74
CA SER A 44 -4.01 -7.13 -14.55
C SER A 44 -3.43 -7.52 -15.91
N VAL A 45 -2.56 -6.68 -16.47
CA VAL A 45 -1.82 -7.00 -17.71
C VAL A 45 -0.73 -8.05 -17.43
N LYS A 46 0.00 -7.93 -16.32
CA LYS A 46 1.16 -8.80 -16.01
C LYS A 46 0.77 -10.13 -15.35
N TYR A 47 -0.25 -10.11 -14.50
CA TYR A 47 -0.69 -11.21 -13.64
C TYR A 47 -2.21 -11.36 -13.61
N PRO A 48 -2.88 -11.58 -14.76
CA PRO A 48 -4.34 -11.58 -14.86
C PRO A 48 -5.03 -12.59 -13.93
N ARG A 49 -4.46 -13.79 -13.75
CA ARG A 49 -5.02 -14.84 -12.87
C ARG A 49 -4.95 -14.48 -11.40
N LEU A 50 -3.82 -13.93 -10.95
CA LEU A 50 -3.64 -13.53 -9.55
C LEU A 50 -4.46 -12.28 -9.21
N MET A 51 -4.65 -11.37 -10.18
CA MET A 51 -5.60 -10.28 -10.01
C MET A 51 -7.03 -10.80 -9.91
N ALA A 52 -7.42 -11.80 -10.71
CA ALA A 52 -8.73 -12.42 -10.58
C ALA A 52 -8.93 -13.05 -9.18
N GLU A 53 -7.92 -13.70 -8.61
CA GLU A 53 -7.97 -14.24 -7.24
C GLU A 53 -8.12 -13.13 -6.18
N ILE A 54 -7.34 -12.05 -6.29
CA ILE A 54 -7.42 -10.91 -5.36
C ILE A 54 -8.78 -10.23 -5.46
N LEU A 55 -9.31 -10.03 -6.68
CA LEU A 55 -10.57 -9.34 -6.92
C LEU A 55 -11.79 -10.24 -6.67
N ASP A 56 -11.68 -11.55 -6.85
CA ASP A 56 -12.71 -12.54 -6.54
C ASP A 56 -12.13 -13.87 -6.02
N PRO A 57 -11.88 -13.98 -4.70
CA PRO A 57 -11.33 -15.20 -4.09
C PRO A 57 -12.25 -16.43 -4.16
N ARG A 58 -13.50 -16.29 -4.64
CA ARG A 58 -14.45 -17.40 -4.77
C ARG A 58 -14.54 -17.92 -6.21
N SER A 59 -13.90 -17.24 -7.16
CA SER A 59 -13.87 -17.64 -8.57
C SER A 59 -12.90 -18.80 -8.84
N THR A 60 -11.98 -19.08 -7.92
CA THR A 60 -11.02 -20.18 -8.00
C THR A 60 -11.51 -21.40 -7.23
N THR A 61 -12.67 -21.94 -7.62
CA THR A 61 -13.04 -23.32 -7.28
C THR A 61 -12.77 -24.20 -8.49
N SER A 62 -11.52 -24.61 -8.67
CA SER A 62 -11.21 -25.87 -9.36
C SER A 62 -10.26 -26.64 -8.46
N GLU A 63 -10.72 -27.78 -7.95
CA GLU A 63 -10.06 -28.69 -7.01
C GLU A 63 -8.80 -29.40 -7.58
N GLU A 64 -8.15 -28.78 -8.57
CA GLU A 64 -6.96 -29.28 -9.26
C GLU A 64 -5.85 -28.23 -9.16
N GLU A 65 -5.41 -27.88 -7.94
CA GLU A 65 -4.25 -26.98 -7.79
C GLU A 65 -2.94 -27.77 -7.87
N GLU A 66 -2.31 -27.61 -9.02
CA GLU A 66 -1.16 -28.34 -9.54
C GLU A 66 0.18 -28.02 -8.82
N PRO A 67 1.18 -28.92 -8.90
CA PRO A 67 2.54 -28.75 -8.34
C PRO A 67 3.36 -27.53 -8.85
N TYR A 68 2.75 -26.66 -9.66
CA TYR A 68 3.41 -25.50 -10.27
C TYR A 68 3.31 -24.21 -9.45
N GLN A 69 2.63 -24.18 -8.30
CA GLN A 69 2.58 -22.95 -7.47
C GLN A 69 3.99 -22.48 -7.06
N ALA A 70 4.87 -23.42 -6.69
CA ALA A 70 6.27 -23.10 -6.41
C ALA A 70 7.02 -22.54 -7.63
N VAL A 71 6.63 -22.95 -8.83
CA VAL A 71 7.17 -22.43 -10.10
C VAL A 71 6.63 -21.04 -10.39
N LEU A 72 5.34 -20.79 -10.16
CA LEU A 72 4.73 -19.46 -10.30
C LEU A 72 5.37 -18.46 -9.32
N ASP A 73 5.58 -18.87 -8.06
CA ASP A 73 6.26 -18.05 -7.06
C ASP A 73 7.71 -17.76 -7.49
N LEU A 74 8.44 -18.76 -8.01
CA LEU A 74 9.79 -18.56 -8.52
C LEU A 74 9.82 -17.60 -9.72
N VAL A 75 8.89 -17.74 -10.66
CA VAL A 75 8.78 -16.90 -11.86
C VAL A 75 8.40 -15.46 -11.48
N ALA A 76 7.50 -15.28 -10.52
CA ALA A 76 7.14 -13.98 -9.98
C ALA A 76 8.34 -13.30 -9.32
N ASN A 77 9.10 -14.04 -8.49
CA ASN A 77 10.33 -13.56 -7.86
C ASN A 77 11.41 -13.17 -8.87
N VAL A 78 11.58 -13.94 -9.94
CA VAL A 78 12.53 -13.60 -11.02
C VAL A 78 12.05 -12.35 -11.75
N SER A 79 10.76 -12.26 -12.06
CA SER A 79 10.17 -11.10 -12.72
C SER A 79 10.31 -9.81 -11.90
N GLU A 80 10.16 -9.88 -10.57
CA GLU A 80 10.42 -8.75 -9.66
C GLU A 80 11.88 -8.32 -9.72
N LYS A 81 12.83 -9.28 -9.67
CA LYS A 81 14.27 -8.97 -9.80
C LYS A 81 14.62 -8.31 -11.13
N LEU A 82 14.00 -8.75 -12.22
CA LEU A 82 14.22 -8.16 -13.54
C LEU A 82 13.66 -6.75 -13.64
N ASP A 83 12.45 -6.49 -13.13
CA ASP A 83 11.89 -5.15 -13.07
C ASP A 83 12.80 -4.21 -12.27
N LEU A 84 13.32 -4.67 -11.12
CA LEU A 84 14.26 -3.90 -10.30
C LEU A 84 15.57 -3.59 -11.03
N LEU A 85 16.09 -4.53 -11.82
CA LEU A 85 17.30 -4.32 -12.62
C LEU A 85 17.07 -3.35 -13.77
N ILE A 86 15.94 -3.49 -14.48
CA ILE A 86 15.56 -2.57 -15.56
C ILE A 86 15.43 -1.16 -14.99
N GLU A 87 14.75 -1.03 -13.86
CA GLU A 87 14.56 0.27 -13.22
C GLU A 87 15.88 0.86 -12.69
N TYR A 88 16.77 0.02 -12.12
CA TYR A 88 18.12 0.42 -11.72
C TYR A 88 18.94 0.97 -12.88
N ILE A 89 18.82 0.33 -14.06
CA ILE A 89 19.53 0.74 -15.27
C ILE A 89 18.95 2.03 -15.86
N LEU A 90 17.64 2.20 -15.79
CA LEU A 90 16.93 3.33 -16.39
C LEU A 90 16.85 4.58 -15.48
N SER A 91 17.05 4.46 -14.17
CA SER A 91 17.00 5.59 -13.25
C SER A 91 18.35 6.33 -13.17
N GLU A 92 18.39 7.61 -13.57
CA GLU A 92 19.55 8.49 -13.33
C GLU A 92 19.70 8.89 -11.85
N ASP A 93 18.60 8.80 -11.08
CA ASP A 93 18.55 9.16 -9.67
C ASP A 93 18.30 7.92 -8.78
N LYS A 94 19.39 7.39 -8.21
CA LYS A 94 19.38 6.18 -7.36
C LYS A 94 18.54 6.33 -6.08
N ALA A 95 18.16 7.55 -5.69
CA ALA A 95 17.29 7.79 -4.54
C ALA A 95 15.82 7.40 -4.82
N ALA A 96 15.35 7.54 -6.07
CA ALA A 96 14.01 7.11 -6.47
C ALA A 96 13.85 5.58 -6.38
N LEU A 97 14.93 4.83 -6.62
CA LEU A 97 14.91 3.36 -6.58
C LEU A 97 14.61 2.78 -5.19
N LYS A 98 15.06 3.43 -4.12
CA LYS A 98 14.76 3.01 -2.73
C LYS A 98 13.28 3.14 -2.38
N SER A 99 12.53 4.04 -3.04
CA SER A 99 11.10 4.20 -2.79
C SER A 99 10.28 3.08 -3.45
N GLN A 100 10.78 2.50 -4.55
CA GLN A 100 10.02 1.59 -5.40
C GLN A 100 10.10 0.12 -4.97
N THR A 101 11.23 -0.33 -4.41
CA THR A 101 11.35 -1.69 -3.87
C THR A 101 10.61 -1.85 -2.52
N LEU A 102 10.19 -0.74 -1.88
CA LEU A 102 9.65 -0.72 -0.51
C LEU A 102 10.37 -1.73 0.39
N SER A 103 11.71 -1.65 0.41
CA SER A 103 12.58 -2.53 1.18
C SER A 103 12.87 -1.87 2.51
N GLY A 104 12.01 -2.17 3.49
CA GLY A 104 12.12 -1.70 4.86
C GLY A 104 11.38 -2.62 5.82
N GLU A 105 11.72 -2.54 7.10
CA GLU A 105 11.04 -3.30 8.14
C GLU A 105 9.55 -2.90 8.21
N PRO A 106 8.63 -3.87 8.31
CA PRO A 106 7.22 -3.59 8.53
C PRO A 106 7.02 -2.76 9.80
N LYS A 107 6.25 -1.67 9.69
CA LYS A 107 5.94 -0.77 10.81
C LYS A 107 4.48 -0.91 11.20
N SER A 108 4.20 -0.68 12.47
CA SER A 108 2.83 -0.64 12.99
C SER A 108 2.06 0.51 12.35
N VAL A 109 0.92 0.17 11.74
CA VAL A 109 0.02 1.12 11.12
C VAL A 109 -1.42 0.84 11.53
N ASN A 110 -2.22 1.90 11.61
CA ASN A 110 -3.68 1.79 11.72
C ASN A 110 -4.33 2.34 10.44
N ILE A 111 -4.87 1.45 9.61
CA ILE A 111 -5.26 1.77 8.23
C ILE A 111 -6.75 1.54 7.95
N SER A 112 -7.30 2.34 7.04
CA SER A 112 -8.65 2.24 6.44
C SER A 112 -8.56 2.52 4.94
N GLY A 113 -9.67 2.31 4.21
CA GLY A 113 -9.81 2.74 2.81
C GLY A 113 -9.63 4.25 2.56
N SER A 114 -9.68 5.10 3.59
CA SER A 114 -9.58 6.57 3.46
C SER A 114 -8.31 7.18 4.05
N GLY A 115 -7.42 6.39 4.63
CA GLY A 115 -6.23 6.94 5.31
C GLY A 115 -5.57 5.97 6.27
N MET A 116 -4.43 6.38 6.81
CA MET A 116 -3.65 5.60 7.77
C MET A 116 -3.09 6.45 8.91
N VAL A 117 -2.72 5.79 10.00
CA VAL A 117 -1.90 6.35 11.08
C VAL A 117 -0.63 5.53 11.16
N PHE A 118 0.51 6.19 11.28
CA PHE A 118 1.82 5.57 11.42
C PHE A 118 2.72 6.42 12.32
N TYR A 119 3.87 5.87 12.71
CA TYR A 119 4.88 6.61 13.46
C TYR A 119 6.09 6.95 12.58
N THR A 120 6.62 8.17 12.73
CA THR A 120 7.84 8.61 12.06
C THR A 120 8.71 9.47 12.97
N ASP A 121 10.03 9.40 12.80
CA ASP A 121 10.98 10.26 13.52
C ASP A 121 11.02 11.70 12.99
N GLU A 122 10.58 11.89 11.75
CA GLU A 122 10.51 13.18 11.09
C GLU A 122 9.33 13.99 11.62
N LYS A 123 9.57 15.27 11.94
CA LYS A 123 8.52 16.16 12.43
C LYS A 123 7.72 16.72 11.24
N LEU A 124 6.64 16.03 10.91
CA LEU A 124 5.66 16.48 9.93
C LEU A 124 4.74 17.56 10.52
N SER A 125 4.11 18.34 9.66
CA SER A 125 3.15 19.38 10.02
C SER A 125 1.76 19.05 9.50
N LYS A 126 0.74 19.48 10.24
CA LYS A 126 -0.64 19.38 9.76
C LYS A 126 -0.79 20.19 8.48
N GLY A 127 -1.33 19.57 7.45
CA GLY A 127 -1.53 20.17 6.14
C GLY A 127 -0.52 19.72 5.09
N ASP A 128 0.61 19.12 5.49
CA ASP A 128 1.62 18.62 4.56
C ASP A 128 1.04 17.59 3.60
N TRP A 129 1.53 17.63 2.37
CA TRP A 129 1.21 16.68 1.32
C TRP A 129 2.28 15.60 1.28
N LEU A 130 1.84 14.35 1.31
CA LEU A 130 2.73 13.19 1.27
C LEU A 130 2.37 12.33 0.07
N LEU A 131 3.37 11.98 -0.73
CA LEU A 131 3.26 10.86 -1.65
C LEU A 131 3.64 9.59 -0.88
N ILE A 132 2.69 8.68 -0.71
CA ILE A 132 2.85 7.44 0.05
C ILE A 132 2.83 6.25 -0.90
N GLN A 133 3.77 5.33 -0.71
CA GLN A 133 3.77 3.99 -1.31
C GLN A 133 3.64 2.96 -0.19
N LEU A 134 2.64 2.09 -0.28
CA LEU A 134 2.29 1.10 0.72
C LEU A 134 2.29 -0.30 0.11
N LYS A 135 3.06 -1.22 0.69
CA LYS A 135 3.13 -2.63 0.28
C LYS A 135 2.05 -3.43 0.99
N LEU A 136 1.06 -3.90 0.25
CA LEU A 136 0.06 -4.84 0.75
C LEU A 136 0.55 -6.28 0.52
N PRO A 137 0.69 -7.09 1.59
CA PRO A 137 1.24 -8.44 1.51
C PRO A 137 0.17 -9.46 1.07
N PHE A 138 -0.21 -9.42 -0.21
CA PHE A 138 -0.88 -10.55 -0.87
C PHE A 138 0.15 -11.61 -1.32
N SER A 139 -0.28 -12.64 -2.05
CA SER A 139 0.59 -13.66 -2.64
C SER A 139 1.68 -13.04 -3.53
N ILE A 140 1.31 -12.04 -4.34
CA ILE A 140 2.24 -11.09 -4.94
C ILE A 140 2.08 -9.74 -4.24
N PRO A 141 3.18 -9.05 -3.87
CA PRO A 141 3.08 -7.73 -3.30
C PRO A 141 2.33 -6.74 -4.20
N PHE A 142 1.30 -6.10 -3.65
CA PHE A 142 0.58 -5.02 -4.32
C PHE A 142 1.05 -3.68 -3.76
N ILE A 143 1.57 -2.79 -4.61
CA ILE A 143 2.08 -1.49 -4.20
C ILE A 143 1.02 -0.41 -4.40
N LEU A 144 0.29 -0.10 -3.33
CA LEU A 144 -0.67 0.99 -3.33
C LEU A 144 0.06 2.34 -3.29
N ARG A 145 -0.14 3.18 -4.30
CA ARG A 145 0.36 4.57 -4.32
C ARG A 145 -0.78 5.53 -4.04
N THR A 146 -0.57 6.51 -3.18
CA THR A 146 -1.57 7.53 -2.84
C THR A 146 -0.92 8.86 -2.50
N ILE A 147 -1.57 9.96 -2.86
CA ILE A 147 -1.24 11.28 -2.32
C ILE A 147 -2.17 11.54 -1.14
N ALA A 148 -1.57 11.80 0.02
CA ALA A 148 -2.25 11.96 1.28
C ALA A 148 -1.96 13.33 1.89
N ARG A 149 -2.87 13.81 2.73
CA ARG A 149 -2.68 15.03 3.52
C ARG A 149 -2.57 14.70 4.99
N VAL A 150 -1.58 15.27 5.67
CA VAL A 150 -1.43 15.14 7.12
C VAL A 150 -2.58 15.89 7.80
N VAL A 151 -3.40 15.16 8.56
CA VAL A 151 -4.57 15.73 9.27
C VAL A 151 -4.31 15.93 10.76
N ARG A 152 -3.37 15.17 11.32
CA ARG A 152 -2.98 15.23 12.74
C ARG A 152 -1.56 14.72 12.92
N VAL A 153 -0.79 15.39 13.76
CA VAL A 153 0.51 14.94 14.27
C VAL A 153 0.45 15.04 15.79
N SER A 154 0.97 14.03 16.50
CA SER A 154 1.12 14.09 17.95
C SER A 154 2.19 15.11 18.33
N ASP A 155 1.91 15.94 19.34
CA ASP A 155 2.90 16.89 19.88
C ASP A 155 4.01 16.18 20.66
N GLN A 156 3.72 14.99 21.19
CA GLN A 156 4.68 14.19 21.94
C GLN A 156 5.31 13.12 21.06
N LYS A 157 6.66 13.09 21.07
CA LYS A 157 7.45 12.01 20.47
C LYS A 157 7.45 10.82 21.42
N THR A 158 6.94 9.68 20.94
CA THR A 158 7.02 8.40 21.66
C THR A 158 8.30 7.66 21.27
N LYS A 159 8.55 6.48 21.85
CA LYS A 159 9.66 5.59 21.42
C LYS A 159 9.61 5.24 19.92
N GLY A 160 8.40 5.21 19.33
CA GLY A 160 8.20 4.94 17.91
C GLY A 160 8.31 6.16 17.00
N GLY A 161 8.47 7.37 17.56
CA GLY A 161 8.41 8.64 16.83
C GLY A 161 7.14 9.44 17.10
N PHE A 162 6.88 10.42 16.25
CA PHE A 162 5.63 11.18 16.19
C PHE A 162 4.54 10.33 15.55
N GLU A 163 3.40 10.20 16.23
CA GLU A 163 2.23 9.60 15.62
C GLU A 163 1.62 10.57 14.59
N THR A 164 1.54 10.15 13.34
CA THR A 164 1.06 10.94 12.21
C THR A 164 -0.17 10.26 11.62
N ALA A 165 -1.28 11.00 11.52
CA ALA A 165 -2.49 10.58 10.82
C ALA A 165 -2.62 11.32 9.49
N VAL A 166 -2.91 10.56 8.44
CA VAL A 166 -3.07 11.08 7.07
C VAL A 166 -4.42 10.68 6.49
N HIS A 167 -4.95 11.54 5.63
CA HIS A 167 -6.13 11.26 4.81
C HIS A 167 -5.72 11.12 3.35
N PHE A 168 -6.16 10.05 2.68
CA PHE A 168 -5.87 9.83 1.26
C PHE A 168 -6.72 10.78 0.42
N GLN A 169 -6.06 11.77 -0.19
CA GLN A 169 -6.69 12.76 -1.06
C GLN A 169 -6.84 12.21 -2.47
N TYR A 170 -5.79 11.56 -2.98
CA TYR A 170 -5.78 10.94 -4.30
C TYR A 170 -5.36 9.48 -4.18
N VAL A 171 -6.21 8.59 -4.66
CA VAL A 171 -5.96 7.16 -4.84
C VAL A 171 -6.85 6.71 -5.99
N LYS A 172 -6.35 5.83 -6.84
CA LYS A 172 -7.15 5.27 -7.93
C LYS A 172 -8.25 4.39 -7.33
N GLU A 173 -9.45 4.45 -7.90
CA GLU A 173 -10.62 3.86 -7.24
C GLU A 173 -10.56 2.32 -7.18
N ASP A 174 -10.05 1.69 -8.24
CA ASP A 174 -9.75 0.26 -8.27
C ASP A 174 -8.67 -0.14 -7.26
N ASP A 175 -7.61 0.66 -7.12
CA ASP A 175 -6.59 0.45 -6.08
C ASP A 175 -7.20 0.61 -4.67
N ARG A 176 -8.14 1.55 -4.48
CA ARG A 176 -8.89 1.74 -3.22
C ARG A 176 -9.74 0.52 -2.90
N GLU A 177 -10.41 -0.07 -3.89
CA GLU A 177 -11.19 -1.30 -3.71
C GLU A 177 -10.32 -2.46 -3.23
N VAL A 178 -9.13 -2.64 -3.80
CA VAL A 178 -8.15 -3.64 -3.34
C VAL A 178 -7.74 -3.40 -1.90
N LEU A 179 -7.50 -2.15 -1.50
CA LEU A 179 -7.20 -1.80 -0.10
C LEU A 179 -8.37 -2.13 0.84
N ILE A 180 -9.60 -1.77 0.47
CA ILE A 180 -10.80 -2.06 1.28
C ILE A 180 -10.96 -3.58 1.44
N ARG A 181 -10.71 -4.34 0.38
CA ARG A 181 -10.73 -5.80 0.40
C ARG A 181 -9.65 -6.38 1.30
N TYR A 182 -8.42 -5.88 1.20
CA TYR A 182 -7.32 -6.26 2.08
C TYR A 182 -7.72 -6.12 3.56
N ILE A 183 -8.25 -4.94 3.93
CA ILE A 183 -8.73 -4.67 5.29
C ILE A 183 -9.84 -5.64 5.70
N SER A 184 -10.76 -5.95 4.78
CA SER A 184 -11.87 -6.88 5.01
C SER A 184 -11.39 -8.33 5.20
N ILE A 185 -10.34 -8.76 4.51
CA ILE A 185 -9.74 -10.09 4.69
C ILE A 185 -9.02 -10.16 6.04
N ARG A 186 -8.15 -9.19 6.33
CA ARG A 186 -7.36 -9.14 7.57
C ARG A 186 -8.24 -9.04 8.81
N SER A 187 -9.28 -8.21 8.77
CA SER A 187 -10.23 -8.06 9.89
C SER A 187 -10.95 -9.37 10.22
N ARG A 188 -11.38 -10.14 9.21
CA ARG A 188 -12.00 -11.47 9.41
C ARG A 188 -11.02 -12.47 10.01
N GLY A 189 -9.77 -12.48 9.55
CA GLY A 189 -8.71 -13.32 10.13
C GLY A 189 -8.45 -13.00 11.61
N LEU A 190 -8.45 -11.72 11.99
CA LEU A 190 -8.27 -11.29 13.38
C LEU A 190 -9.44 -11.72 14.29
N ILE A 191 -10.67 -11.70 13.80
CA ILE A 191 -11.85 -12.20 14.55
C ILE A 191 -11.72 -13.71 14.76
N ARG A 192 -11.37 -14.46 13.72
CA ARG A 192 -11.23 -15.93 13.79
C ARG A 192 -10.15 -16.37 14.77
N ASN A 193 -9.01 -15.67 14.83
CA ASN A 193 -7.93 -15.97 15.78
C ASN A 193 -8.26 -15.57 17.23
N ARG A 194 -9.18 -14.62 17.46
CA ARG A 194 -9.65 -14.27 18.80
C ARG A 194 -10.67 -15.25 19.37
N LEU A 195 -11.46 -15.90 18.51
CA LEU A 195 -12.46 -16.90 18.93
C LEU A 195 -11.87 -18.29 19.20
N LEU A 196 -10.60 -18.51 18.83
CA LEU A 196 -9.86 -19.77 19.02
C LEU A 196 -8.89 -19.73 20.21
N ARG A 197 -8.99 -18.70 21.07
CA ARG A 197 -8.29 -18.58 22.35
C ARG A 197 -9.30 -18.50 23.47
#